data_AF-A0A348P0U9-F1
#
_entry.id   AF-A0A348P0U9-F1
#
_cell.length_a   1.000
_cell.length_b   1.000
_cell.length_c   1.000
_cell.angle_alpha   90.00
_cell.angle_beta   90.00
_cell.angle_gamma   90.00
#
_symmetry.space_group_name_H-M   'P 1'
#
loop_
_entity.id
_entity.type
_entity.pdbx_description
1 polymer ?
#
loop_
_entity_poly.entity_id
_entity_poly.type
_entity_poly.pdbx_seq_one_letter_code
_entity_poly.pdbx_strand_id
1 'polypeptide(L)' 'MAEFKKTAIPVTREEDYPQWYLEVIKAAELAENSDVRGCMVIKPWGYTIWENIQREL' A
#
# COMPACT_ATOMS: atom_id res chain seq x y z
N MET A 1 -25.43 -14.55 -5.36
CA MET A 1 -24.04 -14.95 -5.08
C MET A 1 -23.15 -13.87 -5.64
N ALA A 2 -22.38 -13.17 -4.80
CA ALA A 2 -21.58 -12.03 -5.24
C ALA A 2 -20.50 -12.50 -6.23
N GLU A 3 -20.43 -11.82 -7.37
CA GLU A 3 -19.49 -12.11 -8.45
C GLU A 3 -18.08 -11.73 -7.97
N PHE A 4 -17.21 -12.72 -7.72
CA PHE A 4 -15.81 -12.49 -7.35
C PHE A 4 -15.05 -11.94 -8.56
N LYS A 5 -15.03 -10.61 -8.70
CA LYS A 5 -14.21 -9.90 -9.66
C LYS A 5 -12.75 -10.14 -9.29
N LYS A 6 -11.98 -10.84 -10.14
CA LYS A 6 -10.55 -11.12 -9.90
C LYS A 6 -9.77 -9.80 -9.85
N THR A 7 -9.60 -9.24 -8.66
CA THR A 7 -8.69 -8.12 -8.38
C THR A 7 -7.33 -8.65 -7.93
N ALA A 8 -6.28 -7.84 -8.09
CA ALA A 8 -4.94 -8.19 -7.61
C ALA A 8 -4.87 -8.27 -6.06
N ILE A 9 -5.89 -7.75 -5.37
CA ILE A 9 -5.97 -7.64 -3.91
C ILE A 9 -7.10 -8.55 -3.41
N PRO A 10 -6.85 -9.40 -2.39
CA PRO A 10 -7.77 -10.46 -1.98
C PRO A 10 -8.95 -9.98 -1.12
N VAL A 11 -8.79 -8.84 -0.43
CA VAL A 11 -9.82 -8.24 0.44
C VAL A 11 -10.33 -6.94 -0.16
N THR A 12 -11.58 -6.58 0.13
CA THR A 12 -12.12 -5.28 -0.27
C THR A 12 -11.91 -4.24 0.83
N ARG A 13 -11.88 -2.96 0.45
CA ARG A 13 -11.74 -1.84 1.39
C ARG A 13 -12.86 -1.79 2.44
N GLU A 14 -14.07 -2.19 2.07
CA GLU A 14 -15.25 -2.16 2.93
C GLU A 14 -15.29 -3.32 3.94
N GLU A 15 -14.66 -4.44 3.59
CA GLU A 15 -14.66 -5.67 4.40
C GLU A 15 -13.56 -5.64 5.46
N ASP A 16 -12.32 -5.29 5.08
CA ASP A 16 -11.19 -5.17 6.00
C ASP A 16 -10.25 -4.06 5.51
N TYR A 17 -10.49 -2.84 6.00
CA TYR A 17 -9.70 -1.68 5.61
C TYR A 17 -8.21 -1.81 5.99
N PRO A 18 -7.84 -2.20 7.23
CA PRO A 18 -6.43 -2.38 7.60
C PRO A 18 -5.68 -3.36 6.70
N GLN A 19 -6.24 -4.54 6.45
CA GLN A 19 -5.61 -5.54 5.60
C GLN A 19 -5.56 -5.08 4.14
N TRP A 20 -6.66 -4.51 3.63
CA TRP A 20 -6.71 -3.97 2.27
C TRP A 20 -5.62 -2.92 2.05
N TYR A 21 -5.42 -2.00 2.99
CA TYR A 21 -4.43 -0.94 2.88
C TYR A 21 -2.99 -1.49 2.76
N LEU A 22 -2.65 -2.49 3.58
CA LEU A 22 -1.34 -3.14 3.52
C LEU A 22 -1.13 -3.91 2.21
N GLU A 23 -2.16 -4.61 1.74
CA GLU A 23 -2.11 -5.32 0.45
C GLU A 23 -1.98 -4.36 -0.74
N VAL A 24 -2.65 -3.20 -0.71
CA VAL A 24 -2.50 -2.14 -1.72
C VAL A 24 -1.05 -1.64 -1.76
N ILE A 25 -0.50 -1.26 -0.60
CA ILE A 25 0.87 -0.72 -0.50
C ILE A 25 1.88 -1.73 -1.03
N LYS A 26 1.72 -2.99 -0.65
CA LYS A 26 2.60 -4.09 -1.05
C LYS A 26 2.49 -4.38 -2.55
N ALA A 27 1.28 -4.51 -3.07
CA ALA A 27 1.04 -4.78 -4.49
C ALA A 27 1.52 -3.65 -5.41
N ALA A 28 1.46 -2.40 -4.94
CA ALA A 28 1.96 -1.23 -5.65
C ALA A 28 3.47 -0.95 -5.41
N GLU A 29 4.16 -1.81 -4.67
CA GLU A 29 5.59 -1.69 -4.35
C GLU A 29 5.98 -0.34 -3.73
N LEU A 30 5.12 0.24 -2.89
CA LEU A 30 5.34 1.57 -2.31
C LEU A 30 6.18 1.53 -1.03
N ALA A 31 5.96 0.54 -0.18
CA ALA A 31 6.70 0.36 1.07
C ALA A 31 6.66 -1.11 1.53
N GLU A 32 7.58 -1.47 2.40
CA GLU A 32 7.67 -2.79 3.03
C GLU A 32 7.86 -2.67 4.55
N ASN A 33 7.55 -3.75 5.27
CA ASN A 33 7.76 -3.78 6.72
C ASN A 33 9.25 -3.82 7.04
N SER A 34 9.66 -3.04 8.04
CA SER A 34 11.00 -3.10 8.60
C SER A 34 11.08 -4.17 9.69
N ASP A 35 12.29 -4.65 9.98
CA ASP A 35 12.58 -5.49 11.16
C ASP A 35 12.36 -4.73 12.47
N VAL A 36 12.33 -3.39 12.42
CA VAL A 36 12.02 -2.55 13.59
C VAL A 36 10.53 -2.29 13.66
N ARG A 37 9.93 -2.68 14.79
CA ARG A 37 8.50 -2.46 15.05
C ARG A 37 8.15 -0.98 14.92
N GLY A 38 7.11 -0.70 14.13
CA GLY A 38 6.63 0.67 13.89
C GLY A 38 7.38 1.41 12.79
N CYS A 39 8.41 0.80 12.20
CA CYS A 39 9.11 1.35 11.04
C CYS A 39 8.67 0.63 9.74
N MET A 40 8.67 1.39 8.65
CA MET A 40 8.50 0.87 7.30
C MET A 40 9.64 1.37 6.43
N VAL A 41 10.07 0.55 5.48
CA VAL A 41 11.04 0.93 4.46
C VAL A 41 10.26 1.42 3.25
N ILE A 42 10.43 2.70 2.89
CA ILE A 42 9.78 3.29 1.72
C ILE A 42 10.58 2.87 0.48
N LYS A 43 9.91 2.23 -0.48
CA LYS A 43 10.52 1.80 -1.75
C LYS A 43 10.62 2.99 -2.72
N PRO A 44 11.44 2.90 -3.80
CA PRO A 44 11.63 4.01 -4.73
C PRO A 44 10.34 4.62 -5.27
N TRP A 45 9.35 3.79 -5.64
CA TRP A 45 8.04 4.28 -6.11
C TRP A 45 7.28 5.09 -5.06
N GLY A 46 7.31 4.67 -3.80
CA GLY A 46 6.71 5.42 -2.70
C GLY A 46 7.47 6.72 -2.42
N TYR A 47 8.81 6.68 -2.52
CA TYR A 47 9.65 7.84 -2.26
C TYR A 47 9.48 8.93 -3.32
N THR A 48 9.34 8.57 -4.61
CA THR A 48 9.06 9.53 -5.69
C THR A 48 7.79 10.34 -5.43
N ILE A 49 6.76 9.73 -4.83
CA ILE A 49 5.53 10.45 -4.46
C ILE A 49 5.84 11.54 -3.44
N TRP A 50 6.65 11.21 -2.42
CA TRP A 50 7.10 12.17 -1.42
C TRP A 50 7.96 13.28 -2.04
N GLU A 51 8.90 12.93 -2.94
CA GLU A 51 9.72 13.93 -3.65
C GLU A 51 8.87 14.91 -4.46
N ASN A 52 7.79 14.42 -5.09
CA ASN A 52 6.85 15.28 -5.81
C ASN A 52 6.10 16.22 -4.86
N ILE A 53 5.64 15.73 -3.71
CA ILE A 53 4.99 16.57 -2.69
C ILE A 53 5.97 17.64 -2.19
N GLN A 54 7.21 17.26 -1.90
CA GLN A 54 8.25 18.16 -1.41
C GLN A 54 8.58 19.28 -2.42
N ARG A 55 8.47 19.03 -3.73
CA ARG A 55 8.73 20.05 -4.77
C ARG A 55 7.64 21.12 -4.86
N GLU A 56 6.43 20.80 -4.43
CA GLU A 56 5.26 21.69 -4.48
C GLU A 56 5.07 22.50 -3.17
N LEU A 57 5.89 22.23 -2.16
CA LEU A 57 5.90 22.92 -0.85
C LEU A 57 7.03 23.94 -0.77
#